data_AF-A0AAJ2X1H6-F1
#
_entry.id   AF-A0AAJ2X1H6-F1
#
_cell.length_a   1.000
_cell.length_b   1.000
_cell.length_c   1.000
_cell.angle_alpha   90.00
_cell.angle_beta   90.00
_cell.angle_gamma   90.00
#
_symmetry.space_group_name_H-M   'P 1'
#
loop_
_entity.id
_entity.type
_entity.pdbx_description
1 polymer ?
#
loop_
_entity_poly.entity_id
_entity_poly.type
_entity_poly.pdbx_seq_one_letter_code
_entity_poly.pdbx_strand_id
1 'polypeptide(L)'
;MTPIVMLTDLFLPSVWLADDMAVTVFAALGREGDAYNRTALRTFTIHQQSELEKIDAGHSKVVLHRRAARELVRDTVMLPRHFVGLQPFDERDAEEEAEDADNGAGMSKQLGRPCWLQDPIHEHPRHYFLAQFVESDLRQQDPAYDGLFADGTGYLFAEQRAKVLREGDTAGYFFIQFT
;
A
#
# COMPACT_ATOMS: atom_id res chain seq x y z
N MET A 1 -9.43 -2.67 12.21
CA MET A 1 -8.37 -2.34 11.23
C MET A 1 -8.29 -0.85 11.06
N THR A 2 -7.08 -0.34 10.86
CA THR A 2 -6.74 1.08 10.75
C THR A 2 -6.53 1.42 9.28
N PRO A 3 -7.11 2.51 8.75
CA PRO A 3 -6.78 2.98 7.41
C PRO A 3 -5.34 3.51 7.39
N ILE A 4 -4.53 3.03 6.45
CA ILE A 4 -3.11 3.40 6.34
C ILE A 4 -2.80 4.17 5.06
N VAL A 5 -3.59 3.98 4.01
CA VAL A 5 -3.46 4.67 2.73
C VAL A 5 -4.86 4.87 2.15
N MET A 6 -5.14 6.06 1.62
CA MET A 6 -6.35 6.35 0.85
C MET A 6 -5.95 6.95 -0.49
N LEU A 7 -6.37 6.31 -1.57
CA LEU A 7 -6.13 6.72 -2.94
C LEU A 7 -7.44 7.24 -3.56
N THR A 8 -7.35 8.33 -4.30
CA THR A 8 -8.48 8.97 -4.99
C THR A 8 -8.27 8.93 -6.50
N ASP A 9 -9.22 9.46 -7.25
CA ASP A 9 -9.12 9.64 -8.70
C ASP A 9 -7.83 10.37 -9.13
N LEU A 10 -7.30 11.26 -8.28
CA LEU A 10 -6.06 12.01 -8.51
C LEU A 10 -4.78 11.17 -8.46
N PHE A 11 -4.85 9.93 -7.98
CA PHE A 11 -3.65 9.11 -7.80
C PHE A 11 -3.02 8.68 -9.12
N LEU A 12 -3.81 8.21 -10.08
CA LEU A 12 -3.30 7.85 -11.40
C LEU A 12 -3.57 8.96 -12.41
N PRO A 13 -2.68 9.17 -13.41
CA PRO A 13 -2.89 10.18 -14.45
C PRO A 13 -4.06 9.85 -15.39
N SER A 14 -4.52 8.59 -15.39
CA SER A 14 -5.67 8.14 -16.17
C SER A 14 -6.88 7.91 -15.28
N VAL A 15 -8.08 8.06 -15.85
CA VAL A 15 -9.33 7.80 -15.14
C VAL A 15 -9.38 6.33 -14.73
N TRP A 16 -9.22 6.09 -13.43
CA TRP A 16 -9.19 4.76 -12.82
C TRP A 16 -10.28 4.57 -11.75
N LEU A 17 -10.75 5.66 -11.14
CA LEU A 17 -11.87 5.72 -10.20
C LEU A 17 -12.84 6.85 -10.58
N ALA A 18 -14.09 6.75 -10.13
CA ALA A 18 -15.00 7.89 -10.12
C ALA A 18 -14.56 8.92 -9.05
N ASP A 19 -14.93 10.20 -9.24
CA ASP A 19 -14.51 11.34 -8.42
C ASP A 19 -14.99 11.27 -6.95
N ASP A 20 -16.15 10.63 -6.73
CA ASP A 20 -16.72 10.39 -5.41
C ASP A 20 -16.21 9.09 -4.75
N MET A 21 -15.34 8.32 -5.42
CA MET A 21 -14.83 7.05 -4.93
C MET A 21 -13.39 7.15 -4.41
N ALA A 22 -13.03 6.24 -3.51
CA ALA A 22 -11.68 6.06 -3.01
C ALA A 22 -11.36 4.58 -2.82
N VAL A 23 -10.10 4.24 -3.00
CA VAL A 23 -9.53 2.94 -2.60
C VAL A 23 -8.76 3.15 -1.30
N THR A 24 -9.17 2.49 -0.23
CA THR A 24 -8.50 2.59 1.07
C THR A 24 -7.91 1.25 1.47
N VAL A 25 -6.64 1.29 1.87
CA VAL A 25 -5.93 0.17 2.49
C VAL A 25 -6.19 0.24 3.99
N PHE A 26 -6.74 -0.84 4.53
CA PHE A 26 -6.91 -1.06 5.95
C PHE A 26 -6.01 -2.19 6.41
N ALA A 27 -5.30 -2.01 7.52
CA ALA A 27 -4.45 -3.05 8.10
C ALA A 27 -4.79 -3.30 9.58
N ALA A 28 -4.61 -4.53 10.04
CA ALA A 28 -4.71 -4.94 11.43
C ALA A 28 -3.44 -4.54 12.20
N LEU A 29 -3.19 -3.23 12.26
CA LEU A 29 -2.11 -2.70 13.08
C LEU A 29 -2.41 -2.98 14.56
N GLY A 30 -1.43 -3.53 15.27
CA GLY A 30 -1.40 -3.53 16.73
C GLY A 30 -0.48 -2.40 17.20
N ARG A 31 -0.86 -1.66 18.23
CA ARG A 31 0.05 -0.74 18.95
C ARG A 31 0.26 -1.26 20.37
N GLU A 32 1.50 -1.26 20.82
CA GLU A 32 1.89 -1.48 22.22
C GLU A 32 2.55 -0.19 22.71
N GLY A 33 1.76 0.67 23.36
CA GLY A 33 2.19 2.04 23.68
C GLY A 33 2.45 2.85 22.41
N ASP A 34 3.68 3.36 22.27
CA ASP A 34 4.08 4.22 21.16
C ASP A 34 4.60 3.46 19.93
N ALA A 35 4.84 2.15 20.04
CA ALA A 35 5.38 1.33 18.96
C ALA A 35 4.32 0.42 18.30
N TYR A 36 4.55 0.09 17.03
CA TYR A 36 3.76 -0.94 16.35
C TYR A 36 4.18 -2.34 16.79
N ASN A 37 3.19 -3.18 17.05
CA ASN A 37 3.40 -4.57 17.46
C ASN A 37 3.86 -5.40 16.25
N ARG A 38 5.13 -5.83 16.25
CA ARG A 38 5.71 -6.65 15.17
C ARG A 38 4.98 -7.99 14.96
N THR A 39 4.41 -8.59 16.01
CA THR A 39 3.59 -9.81 15.88
C THR A 39 2.32 -9.53 15.08
N ALA A 40 1.69 -8.38 15.28
CA ALA A 40 0.54 -7.97 14.48
C ALA A 40 0.95 -7.72 13.02
N LEU A 41 2.07 -7.04 12.77
CA LEU A 41 2.59 -6.79 11.42
C LEU A 41 2.84 -8.11 10.64
N ARG A 42 3.37 -9.13 11.31
CA ARG A 42 3.62 -10.46 10.72
C ARG A 42 2.37 -11.13 10.15
N THR A 43 1.17 -10.75 10.57
CA THR A 43 -0.08 -11.36 10.09
C THR A 43 -0.44 -10.99 8.65
N PHE A 44 0.11 -9.89 8.12
CA PHE A 44 -0.04 -9.47 6.73
C PHE A 44 1.32 -9.26 6.03
N THR A 45 2.35 -9.94 6.55
CA THR A 45 3.69 -9.99 5.95
C THR A 45 3.81 -11.19 5.03
N ILE A 46 4.37 -10.98 3.84
CA ILE A 46 4.54 -12.00 2.79
C ILE A 46 5.96 -11.90 2.26
N HIS A 47 6.84 -12.78 2.71
CA HIS A 47 8.26 -12.78 2.32
C HIS A 47 8.56 -13.69 1.12
N GLN A 48 7.63 -14.59 0.77
CA GLN A 48 7.79 -15.54 -0.33
C GLN A 48 6.44 -15.94 -0.93
N GLN A 49 6.44 -16.42 -2.17
CA GLN A 49 5.22 -16.72 -2.94
C GLN A 49 4.25 -17.68 -2.23
N SER A 50 4.77 -18.67 -1.50
CA SER A 50 3.95 -19.66 -0.80
C SER A 50 3.14 -19.06 0.37
N GLU A 51 3.47 -17.84 0.80
CA GLU A 51 2.75 -17.12 1.85
C GLU A 51 1.60 -16.27 1.31
N LEU A 52 1.39 -16.23 -0.01
CA LEU A 52 0.40 -15.35 -0.62
C LEU A 52 -1.03 -15.65 -0.14
N GLU A 53 -1.33 -16.89 0.24
CA GLU A 53 -2.61 -17.32 0.82
C GLU A 53 -2.93 -16.60 2.15
N LYS A 54 -1.93 -16.01 2.84
CA LYS A 54 -2.16 -15.21 4.06
C LYS A 54 -3.07 -14.01 3.80
N ILE A 55 -3.17 -13.52 2.57
CA ILE A 55 -4.07 -12.42 2.20
C ILE A 55 -5.52 -12.76 2.57
N ASP A 56 -5.93 -14.01 2.37
CA ASP A 56 -7.31 -14.46 2.59
C ASP A 56 -7.70 -14.47 4.08
N ALA A 57 -6.72 -14.43 4.99
CA ALA A 57 -6.96 -14.27 6.43
C ALA A 57 -7.51 -12.87 6.79
N GLY A 58 -7.41 -11.89 5.88
CA GLY A 58 -8.08 -10.59 6.00
C GLY A 58 -7.47 -9.66 7.04
N HIS A 59 -6.19 -9.85 7.37
CA HIS A 59 -5.41 -8.95 8.24
C HIS A 59 -5.04 -7.63 7.56
N SER A 60 -5.11 -7.58 6.24
CA SER A 60 -5.15 -6.36 5.43
C SER A 60 -6.33 -6.46 4.46
N LYS A 61 -6.93 -5.33 4.12
CA LYS A 61 -7.97 -5.25 3.07
C LYS A 61 -7.80 -3.97 2.27
N VAL A 62 -8.02 -4.09 0.97
CA VAL A 62 -8.05 -2.96 0.04
C VAL A 62 -9.49 -2.83 -0.41
N VAL A 63 -10.16 -1.75 -0.02
CA VAL A 63 -11.61 -1.60 -0.20
C VAL A 63 -11.91 -0.39 -1.07
N LEU A 64 -12.75 -0.58 -2.07
CA LEU A 64 -13.36 0.52 -2.83
C LEU A 64 -14.59 1.03 -2.08
N HIS A 65 -14.66 2.32 -1.81
CA HIS A 65 -15.82 2.92 -1.15
C HIS A 65 -16.07 4.36 -1.59
N ARG A 66 -17.26 4.87 -1.33
CA ARG A 66 -17.53 6.31 -1.51
C ARG A 66 -16.77 7.12 -0.49
N ARG A 67 -16.27 8.28 -0.92
CA ARG A 67 -15.71 9.30 -0.06
C ARG A 67 -16.83 9.88 0.81
N ALA A 68 -16.58 9.94 2.12
CA ALA A 68 -17.51 10.59 3.01
C ALA A 68 -17.53 12.10 2.71
N ALA A 69 -18.73 12.69 2.66
CA ALA A 69 -18.90 14.14 2.45
C ALA A 69 -18.29 14.99 3.58
N ARG A 70 -18.08 14.37 4.74
CA ARG A 70 -17.43 14.95 5.92
C ARG A 70 -16.57 13.91 6.60
N GLU A 71 -15.60 14.38 7.35
CA GLU A 71 -14.72 13.53 8.14
C GLU A 71 -15.54 12.73 9.16
N LEU A 72 -15.27 11.42 9.21
CA LEU A 72 -15.82 10.53 10.22
C LEU A 72 -14.85 10.53 11.39
N VAL A 73 -15.18 11.27 12.44
CA VAL A 73 -14.41 11.26 13.69
C VAL A 73 -14.57 9.90 14.35
N ARG A 74 -13.45 9.27 14.71
CA ARG A 74 -13.41 8.05 15.52
C ARG A 74 -12.66 8.33 16.82
N ASP A 75 -13.08 7.66 17.89
CA ASP A 75 -12.41 7.70 19.19
C ASP A 75 -11.11 6.86 19.23
N THR A 76 -10.56 6.51 18.07
CA THR A 76 -9.36 5.66 17.93
C THR A 76 -8.18 6.50 17.46
N VAL A 77 -6.98 6.15 17.90
CA VAL A 77 -5.73 6.77 17.41
C VAL A 77 -5.65 6.60 15.89
N MET A 78 -5.65 7.72 15.18
CA MET A 78 -5.47 7.78 13.73
C MET A 78 -4.01 8.13 13.42
N LEU A 79 -3.51 7.62 12.30
CA LEU A 79 -2.26 8.12 11.74
C LEU A 79 -2.41 9.60 11.38
N PRO A 80 -1.34 10.41 11.47
CA PRO A 80 -1.33 11.74 10.87
C PRO A 80 -1.74 11.67 9.40
N ARG A 81 -2.52 12.67 8.98
CA ARG A 81 -2.97 12.76 7.59
C ARG A 81 -2.04 13.67 6.82
N HIS A 82 -1.33 13.07 5.88
CA HIS A 82 -0.50 13.77 4.91
C HIS A 82 -1.05 13.58 3.50
N PHE A 83 -0.98 14.63 2.69
CA PHE A 83 -1.28 14.56 1.27
C PHE A 83 0.05 14.51 0.53
N VAL A 84 0.32 13.38 -0.12
CA VAL A 84 1.56 13.19 -0.87
C VAL A 84 1.32 13.66 -2.30
N GLY A 85 2.17 14.58 -2.78
CA GLY A 85 2.23 14.95 -4.19
C GLY A 85 3.17 14.02 -4.94
N LEU A 86 2.83 13.70 -6.19
CA LEU A 86 3.70 12.93 -7.07
C LEU A 86 4.84 13.81 -7.57
N GLN A 87 6.05 13.25 -7.62
CA GLN A 87 7.21 13.88 -8.24
C GLN A 87 7.51 13.24 -9.60
N PRO A 88 8.12 13.97 -10.54
CA PRO A 88 8.61 13.39 -11.78
C PRO A 88 9.61 12.27 -11.49
N PHE A 89 9.52 11.18 -12.25
CA PHE A 89 10.49 10.09 -12.23
C PHE A 89 11.68 10.49 -13.11
N ASP A 90 12.87 10.61 -12.53
CA ASP A 90 14.03 11.14 -13.25
C ASP A 90 14.81 10.07 -14.03
N GLU A 91 15.87 10.48 -14.74
CA GLU A 91 16.69 9.57 -15.55
C GLU A 91 17.40 8.52 -14.70
N ARG A 92 17.85 8.88 -13.50
CA ARG A 92 18.52 7.96 -12.59
C ARG A 92 17.52 6.94 -12.05
N ASP A 93 16.33 7.39 -11.70
CA ASP A 93 15.25 6.51 -11.26
C ASP A 93 14.88 5.52 -12.37
N ALA A 94 14.85 5.97 -13.63
CA ALA A 94 14.59 5.13 -14.81
C ALA A 94 15.69 4.11 -15.08
N GLU A 95 16.96 4.46 -14.85
CA GLU A 95 18.07 3.53 -14.91
C GLU A 95 17.93 2.44 -13.84
N GLU A 96 17.76 2.83 -12.57
CA GLU A 96 17.57 1.90 -11.44
C GLU A 96 16.34 1.00 -11.67
N GLU A 97 15.25 1.57 -12.18
CA GLU A 97 14.04 0.84 -12.53
C GLU A 97 14.28 -0.23 -13.58
N ALA A 98 15.27 -0.06 -14.46
CA ALA A 98 15.61 -0.94 -15.60
C ALA A 98 16.76 -1.92 -15.31
N GLU A 99 17.53 -1.71 -14.24
CA GLU A 99 18.77 -2.44 -13.94
C GLU A 99 18.55 -3.94 -13.72
N ASP A 100 17.47 -4.31 -13.02
CA ASP A 100 17.16 -5.68 -12.66
C ASP A 100 15.91 -6.19 -13.41
N ALA A 101 15.83 -7.50 -13.63
CA ALA A 101 14.70 -8.10 -14.34
C ALA A 101 13.46 -8.17 -13.44
N ASP A 102 13.66 -8.47 -12.17
CA ASP A 102 12.63 -8.76 -11.17
C ASP A 102 12.36 -7.58 -10.23
N ASN A 103 13.33 -6.66 -10.09
CA ASN A 103 13.26 -5.49 -9.21
C ASN A 103 13.25 -4.18 -10.00
N GLY A 104 12.42 -3.25 -9.54
CA GLY A 104 12.50 -1.84 -9.92
C GLY A 104 13.21 -1.00 -8.87
N ALA A 105 13.13 0.33 -9.01
CA ALA A 105 13.76 1.28 -8.11
C ALA A 105 13.21 1.22 -6.67
N GLY A 106 14.07 1.38 -5.67
CA GLY A 106 13.83 1.16 -4.24
C GLY A 106 13.12 2.28 -3.48
N MET A 107 12.37 3.15 -4.17
CA MET A 107 11.68 4.32 -3.59
C MET A 107 10.17 4.14 -3.53
N SER A 108 9.48 4.91 -2.70
CA SER A 108 8.01 4.97 -2.76
C SER A 108 7.55 5.46 -4.14
N LYS A 109 6.71 4.68 -4.82
CA LYS A 109 6.31 4.98 -6.20
C LYS A 109 4.95 4.41 -6.56
N GLN A 110 4.36 4.98 -7.60
CA GLN A 110 3.19 4.45 -8.28
C GLN A 110 3.63 3.67 -9.52
N LEU A 111 2.99 2.53 -9.78
CA LEU A 111 3.24 1.68 -10.95
C LEU A 111 4.73 1.32 -11.13
N GLY A 112 5.06 0.73 -12.28
CA GLY A 112 6.40 0.19 -12.56
C GLY A 112 6.54 -1.23 -12.03
N ARG A 113 7.74 -1.58 -11.60
CA ARG A 113 8.11 -2.87 -11.02
C ARG A 113 8.31 -2.73 -9.51
N PRO A 114 7.81 -3.65 -8.69
CA PRO A 114 8.14 -3.67 -7.27
C PRO A 114 9.65 -3.78 -7.05
N CYS A 115 10.17 -3.14 -6.00
CA CYS A 115 11.50 -3.45 -5.46
C CYS A 115 11.32 -4.39 -4.28
N TRP A 116 11.69 -5.66 -4.42
CA TRP A 116 11.45 -6.67 -3.39
C TRP A 116 12.53 -6.62 -2.30
N LEU A 117 12.11 -6.64 -1.03
CA LEU A 117 13.04 -6.74 0.10
C LEU A 117 13.36 -8.19 0.48
N GLN A 118 12.61 -9.14 -0.08
CA GLN A 118 12.71 -10.58 0.14
C GLN A 118 12.53 -11.29 -1.21
N ASP A 119 11.97 -12.50 -1.24
CA ASP A 119 11.71 -13.18 -2.49
C ASP A 119 10.66 -12.41 -3.32
N PRO A 120 10.86 -12.30 -4.65
CA PRO A 120 9.87 -11.73 -5.55
C PRO A 120 8.52 -12.43 -5.45
N ILE A 121 7.44 -11.64 -5.43
CA ILE A 121 6.08 -12.15 -5.46
C ILE A 121 5.52 -11.93 -6.86
N HIS A 122 5.28 -13.03 -7.57
CA HIS A 122 4.66 -12.99 -8.88
C HIS A 122 3.14 -12.95 -8.73
N GLU A 123 2.55 -11.84 -9.15
CA GLU A 123 1.13 -11.57 -8.99
C GLU A 123 0.26 -12.47 -9.88
N HIS A 124 -0.96 -12.74 -9.41
CA HIS A 124 -1.96 -13.37 -10.25
C HIS A 124 -2.34 -12.41 -11.40
N PRO A 125 -2.58 -12.88 -12.64
CA PRO A 125 -2.96 -12.05 -13.80
C PRO A 125 -4.24 -11.20 -13.66
N ARG A 126 -4.92 -11.28 -12.51
CA ARG A 126 -6.11 -10.47 -12.18
C ARG A 126 -5.73 -9.18 -11.46
N HIS A 127 -4.52 -9.12 -10.92
CA HIS A 127 -4.01 -7.97 -10.22
C HIS A 127 -2.89 -7.33 -11.03
N TYR A 128 -2.59 -6.09 -10.71
CA TYR A 128 -1.42 -5.38 -11.19
C TYR A 128 -0.82 -4.59 -10.04
N PHE A 129 0.49 -4.40 -10.08
CA PHE A 129 1.17 -3.55 -9.11
C PHE A 129 0.68 -2.11 -9.24
N LEU A 130 0.15 -1.55 -8.14
CA LEU A 130 -0.38 -0.19 -8.12
C LEU A 130 0.62 0.77 -7.47
N ALA A 131 1.19 0.40 -6.33
CA ALA A 131 2.12 1.25 -5.60
C ALA A 131 2.98 0.46 -4.61
N GLN A 132 4.16 1.00 -4.29
CA GLN A 132 4.93 0.63 -3.11
C GLN A 132 5.16 1.85 -2.21
N PHE A 133 5.18 1.62 -0.91
CA PHE A 133 5.41 2.62 0.12
C PHE A 133 6.56 2.16 1.00
N VAL A 134 7.69 2.86 0.91
CA VAL A 134 8.90 2.56 1.69
C VAL A 134 8.80 3.32 3.01
N GLU A 135 8.95 2.61 4.14
CA GLU A 135 8.76 3.22 5.47
C GLU A 135 9.70 4.40 5.70
N SER A 136 10.95 4.32 5.23
CA SER A 136 11.92 5.41 5.37
C SER A 136 11.43 6.71 4.73
N ASP A 137 10.74 6.64 3.60
CA ASP A 137 10.23 7.81 2.89
C ASP A 137 9.05 8.42 3.65
N LEU A 138 8.18 7.56 4.20
CA LEU A 138 7.07 7.99 5.05
C LEU A 138 7.60 8.66 6.33
N ARG A 139 8.57 8.03 7.00
CA ARG A 139 9.19 8.54 8.23
C ARG A 139 9.89 9.88 8.02
N GLN A 140 10.46 10.14 6.83
CA GLN A 140 11.01 11.45 6.49
C GLN A 140 9.94 12.55 6.45
N GLN A 141 8.69 12.21 6.13
CA GLN A 141 7.56 13.16 6.15
C GLN A 141 7.00 13.35 7.57
N ASP A 142 6.83 12.26 8.32
CA ASP A 142 6.33 12.30 9.69
C ASP A 142 6.88 11.14 10.54
N PRO A 143 7.52 11.41 11.69
CA PRO A 143 8.00 10.37 12.61
C PRO A 143 6.91 9.41 13.11
N ALA A 144 5.63 9.76 13.05
CA ALA A 144 4.53 8.87 13.45
C ALA A 144 4.39 7.61 12.57
N TYR A 145 5.05 7.59 11.41
CA TYR A 145 5.13 6.43 10.53
C TYR A 145 6.23 5.44 10.91
N ASP A 146 7.07 5.76 11.90
CA ASP A 146 8.14 4.88 12.37
C ASP A 146 7.59 3.52 12.85
N GLY A 147 8.11 2.45 12.27
CA GLY A 147 7.71 1.07 12.54
C GLY A 147 6.41 0.62 11.88
N LEU A 148 5.75 1.43 11.04
CA LEU A 148 4.47 1.08 10.40
C LEU A 148 4.56 -0.20 9.56
N PHE A 149 5.70 -0.42 8.90
CA PHE A 149 6.08 -1.57 8.10
C PHE A 149 7.33 -2.28 8.65
N ALA A 150 7.71 -2.02 9.90
CA ALA A 150 8.90 -2.56 10.56
C ALA A 150 10.22 -2.28 9.80
N ASP A 151 10.45 -1.02 9.40
CA ASP A 151 11.53 -0.56 8.51
C ASP A 151 11.49 -1.22 7.11
N GLY A 152 10.31 -1.67 6.69
CA GLY A 152 10.08 -2.38 5.45
C GLY A 152 9.41 -1.56 4.34
N THR A 153 8.79 -2.30 3.43
CA THR A 153 8.03 -1.76 2.29
C THR A 153 6.64 -2.39 2.25
N GLY A 154 5.61 -1.56 2.08
CA GLY A 154 4.25 -1.99 1.81
C GLY A 154 3.95 -1.99 0.32
N TYR A 155 3.37 -3.08 -0.17
CA TYR A 155 3.03 -3.27 -1.58
C TYR A 155 1.52 -3.31 -1.76
N LEU A 156 1.02 -2.48 -2.65
CA LEU A 156 -0.38 -2.41 -3.02
C LEU A 156 -0.56 -2.93 -4.44
N PHE A 157 -1.39 -3.96 -4.57
CA PHE A 157 -1.84 -4.49 -5.85
C PHE A 157 -3.31 -4.19 -6.02
N ALA A 158 -3.71 -3.76 -7.21
CA ALA A 158 -5.09 -3.46 -7.55
C ALA A 158 -5.68 -4.52 -8.48
N GLU A 159 -6.97 -4.79 -8.33
CA GLU A 159 -7.73 -5.64 -9.24
C GLU A 159 -7.84 -4.94 -10.60
N GLN A 160 -7.51 -5.63 -11.70
CA GLN A 160 -7.56 -5.08 -13.06
C GLN A 160 -8.96 -4.59 -13.44
N ARG A 161 -9.99 -5.19 -12.83
CA ARG A 161 -11.40 -4.86 -13.04
C ARG A 161 -11.91 -3.77 -12.09
N ALA A 162 -11.04 -2.98 -11.48
CA ALA A 162 -11.39 -1.91 -10.54
C ALA A 162 -12.55 -1.00 -11.04
N LYS A 163 -12.62 -0.74 -12.35
CA LYS A 163 -13.66 0.11 -12.98
C LYS A 163 -15.09 -0.44 -12.91
N VAL A 164 -15.27 -1.75 -12.72
CA VAL A 164 -16.60 -2.38 -12.62
C VAL A 164 -16.95 -2.80 -11.19
N LEU A 165 -16.06 -2.53 -10.23
CA LEU A 165 -16.29 -2.79 -8.82
C LEU A 165 -17.35 -1.84 -8.26
N ARG A 166 -18.05 -2.30 -7.24
CA ARG A 166 -19.07 -1.57 -6.50
C ARG A 166 -18.51 -1.10 -5.16
N GLU A 167 -19.21 -0.16 -4.56
CA GLU A 167 -18.95 0.25 -3.19
C GLU A 167 -18.96 -0.97 -2.25
N GLY A 168 -17.90 -1.10 -1.45
CA GLY A 168 -17.68 -2.21 -0.51
C GLY A 168 -16.87 -3.38 -1.08
N ASP A 169 -16.62 -3.41 -2.39
CA ASP A 169 -15.87 -4.50 -3.02
C ASP A 169 -14.37 -4.43 -2.66
N THR A 170 -13.74 -5.60 -2.64
CA THR A 170 -12.28 -5.73 -2.57
C THR A 170 -11.67 -5.21 -3.86
N ALA A 171 -10.82 -4.19 -3.75
CA ALA A 171 -10.17 -3.53 -4.89
C ALA A 171 -8.74 -4.03 -5.16
N GLY A 172 -8.31 -5.07 -4.46
CA GLY A 172 -7.01 -5.71 -4.60
C GLY A 172 -6.51 -6.22 -3.26
N TYR A 173 -5.19 -6.25 -3.07
CA TYR A 173 -4.58 -6.70 -1.83
C TYR A 173 -3.36 -5.88 -1.45
N PHE A 174 -3.00 -5.95 -0.17
CA PHE A 174 -1.86 -5.24 0.40
C PHE A 174 -1.09 -6.17 1.32
N PHE A 175 0.23 -6.13 1.26
CA PHE A 175 1.09 -6.82 2.21
C PHE A 175 2.37 -6.03 2.41
N ILE A 176 3.17 -6.42 3.40
CA ILE A 176 4.49 -5.83 3.65
C ILE A 176 5.60 -6.86 3.52
N GLN A 177 6.81 -6.39 3.23
CA GLN A 177 8.06 -7.11 3.45
C GLN A 177 8.98 -6.26 4.31
N PHE A 178 9.77 -6.89 5.17
CA PHE A 178 10.80 -6.28 6.00
C PHE A 178 11.85 -7.35 6.34
N THR A 179 13.01 -6.94 6.84
CA THR A 179 14.12 -7.81 7.27
C THR A 179 14.05 -8.18 8.75
#